data_AF-A0A8J6EH25-F1
#
_entry.id   AF-A0A8J6EH25-F1
#
_cell.length_a   1.000
_cell.length_b   1.000
_cell.length_c   1.000
_cell.angle_alpha   90.00
_cell.angle_beta   90.00
_cell.angle_gamma   90.00
#
_symmetry.space_group_name_H-M   'P 1'
#
loop_
_entity.id
_entity.type
_entity.pdbx_description
1 polymer ?
#
loop_
_entity_poly.entity_id
_entity_poly.type
_entity_poly.pdbx_seq_one_letter_code
_entity_poly.pdbx_strand_id
1 'polypeptide(L)'
;MLLVLFGLGRLADLTPLTLLSGHTGHIWLFREVGTDVALAVNKDEMYLASQSRNGQPAILNISLPVFSLKDRCLQVVRSLVKPEDYRNLEIVASLYDDLDDRPNIEKDLRRLAIHIYRSPAENS
;
A
#
# COMPACT_ATOMS: atom_id res chain seq x y z
N MET A 1 6.17 -9.33 -6.70
CA MET A 1 5.13 -10.17 -6.09
C MET A 1 4.19 -9.24 -5.34
N LEU A 2 2.92 -9.18 -5.72
CA LEU A 2 2.00 -8.10 -5.35
C LEU A 2 0.94 -8.61 -4.37
N LEU A 3 0.75 -7.94 -3.24
CA LEU A 3 -0.23 -8.30 -2.23
C LEU A 3 -1.56 -7.61 -2.55
N VAL A 4 -2.64 -8.39 -2.52
CA VAL A 4 -4.01 -7.88 -2.66
C VAL A 4 -4.77 -8.18 -1.39
N LEU A 5 -5.42 -7.16 -0.81
CA LEU A 5 -6.29 -7.35 0.33
C LEU A 5 -7.74 -7.05 -0.02
N PHE A 6 -8.57 -8.03 0.28
CA PHE A 6 -9.99 -7.89 0.55
C PHE A 6 -10.18 -8.04 2.06
N GLY A 7 -11.27 -7.47 2.60
CA GLY A 7 -11.62 -7.51 4.03
C GLY A 7 -11.07 -8.72 4.78
N LEU A 8 -10.09 -8.47 5.66
CA LEU A 8 -9.49 -9.41 6.61
C LEU A 8 -8.73 -10.65 6.06
N GLY A 9 -8.24 -10.66 4.81
CA GLY A 9 -7.41 -11.80 4.35
C GLY A 9 -6.46 -11.51 3.17
N ARG A 10 -5.29 -12.16 3.17
CA ARG A 10 -4.34 -12.20 2.04
C ARG A 10 -4.94 -13.02 0.90
N LEU A 11 -5.11 -12.45 -0.28
CA LEU A 11 -5.77 -13.15 -1.40
C LEU A 11 -4.78 -13.99 -2.24
N ALA A 12 -3.66 -13.41 -2.67
CA ALA A 12 -2.62 -14.09 -3.46
C ALA A 12 -1.39 -13.18 -3.67
N ASP A 13 -0.29 -13.80 -4.07
CA ASP A 13 0.88 -13.16 -4.66
C ASP A 13 0.62 -12.92 -6.17
N LEU A 14 0.38 -11.68 -6.61
CA LEU A 14 0.16 -11.46 -8.05
C LEU A 14 1.47 -11.48 -8.82
N THR A 15 1.45 -12.23 -9.92
CA THR A 15 2.33 -12.05 -11.06
C THR A 15 1.74 -10.97 -11.98
N PRO A 16 2.56 -10.33 -12.84
CA PRO A 16 2.04 -9.43 -13.87
C PRO A 16 0.92 -10.11 -14.67
N LEU A 17 -0.16 -9.37 -14.98
CA LEU A 17 -1.32 -9.82 -15.77
C LEU A 17 -2.32 -10.76 -15.05
N THR A 18 -2.39 -10.74 -13.71
CA THR A 18 -3.39 -11.53 -12.96
C THR A 18 -4.81 -10.94 -13.10
N LEU A 19 -5.80 -11.77 -13.42
CA LEU A 19 -7.22 -11.41 -13.42
C LEU A 19 -7.81 -11.64 -12.02
N LEU A 20 -8.46 -10.62 -11.46
CA LEU A 20 -9.11 -10.68 -10.16
C LEU A 20 -10.63 -10.60 -10.31
N SER A 21 -11.34 -11.48 -9.61
CA SER A 21 -12.80 -11.40 -9.48
C SER A 21 -13.15 -10.56 -8.26
N GLY A 22 -13.85 -9.45 -8.48
CA GLY A 22 -14.29 -8.52 -7.44
C GLY A 22 -15.77 -8.19 -7.55
N HIS A 23 -16.40 -7.92 -6.40
CA HIS A 23 -17.75 -7.39 -6.35
C HIS A 23 -17.71 -5.85 -6.38
N THR A 24 -18.70 -5.22 -7.02
CA THR A 24 -18.88 -3.77 -7.04
C THR A 24 -18.92 -3.20 -5.62
N GLY A 25 -18.26 -2.07 -5.39
CA GLY A 25 -18.22 -1.38 -4.09
C GLY A 25 -17.10 -1.82 -3.15
N HIS A 26 -16.33 -2.85 -3.52
CA HIS A 26 -15.18 -3.26 -2.72
C HIS A 26 -13.95 -2.39 -2.97
N ILE A 27 -13.22 -2.09 -1.90
CA ILE A 27 -11.98 -1.32 -1.93
C ILE A 27 -10.81 -2.29 -2.07
N TRP A 28 -9.91 -1.98 -3.00
CA TRP A 28 -8.68 -2.73 -3.25
C TRP A 28 -7.47 -1.87 -2.89
N LEU A 29 -6.58 -2.45 -2.09
CA LEU A 29 -5.28 -1.90 -1.72
C LEU A 29 -4.19 -2.86 -2.17
N PHE A 30 -3.07 -2.31 -2.63
CA PHE A 30 -1.96 -3.07 -3.16
C PHE A 30 -0.70 -2.84 -2.30
N ARG A 31 -0.03 -3.92 -1.92
CA ARG A 31 1.18 -3.85 -1.06
C ARG A 31 2.32 -4.68 -1.63
N GLU A 32 3.55 -4.30 -1.29
CA GLU A 32 4.71 -5.13 -1.54
C GLU A 32 4.77 -6.30 -0.54
N VAL A 33 5.01 -7.50 -1.06
CA VAL A 33 5.12 -8.69 -0.21
C VAL A 33 6.40 -8.61 0.63
N GLY A 34 6.27 -8.86 1.93
CA GLY A 34 7.38 -8.92 2.87
C GLY A 34 7.69 -7.59 3.57
N THR A 35 7.47 -6.46 2.91
CA THR A 35 7.72 -5.11 3.48
C THR A 35 6.45 -4.35 3.82
N ASP A 36 5.31 -4.78 3.27
CA ASP A 36 4.00 -4.11 3.37
C ASP A 36 3.99 -2.65 2.86
N VAL A 37 4.96 -2.29 2.00
CA VAL A 37 5.02 -0.98 1.36
C VAL A 37 3.79 -0.79 0.48
N ALA A 38 3.08 0.33 0.65
CA ALA A 38 1.94 0.68 -0.18
C ALA A 38 2.34 0.93 -1.64
N LEU A 39 1.53 0.40 -2.55
CA LEU A 39 1.69 0.57 -3.99
C LEU A 39 0.55 1.40 -4.55
N ALA A 40 0.85 2.19 -5.59
CA ALA A 40 -0.16 2.98 -6.26
C ALA A 40 -0.92 2.12 -7.26
N VAL A 41 -2.23 2.27 -7.32
CA VAL A 41 -3.10 1.71 -8.35
C VAL A 41 -3.74 2.85 -9.13
N ASN A 42 -3.56 2.86 -10.44
CA ASN A 42 -4.03 3.92 -11.33
C ASN A 42 -3.60 5.33 -10.87
N LYS A 43 -2.40 5.43 -10.27
CA LYS A 43 -1.81 6.65 -9.67
C LYS A 43 -2.49 7.14 -8.38
N ASP A 44 -3.36 6.32 -7.80
CA ASP A 44 -4.03 6.57 -6.52
C ASP A 44 -3.64 5.51 -5.49
N GLU A 45 -3.97 5.73 -4.22
CA GLU A 45 -3.64 4.83 -3.11
C GLU A 45 -4.53 3.57 -3.09
N MET A 46 -5.77 3.69 -3.56
CA MET A 46 -6.75 2.61 -3.55
C MET A 46 -7.56 2.58 -4.84
N TYR A 47 -8.17 1.43 -5.13
CA TYR A 47 -9.13 1.29 -6.23
C TYR A 47 -10.49 0.84 -5.69
N LEU A 48 -11.53 1.60 -6.00
CA LEU A 48 -12.91 1.20 -5.73
C LEU A 48 -13.45 0.41 -6.92
N ALA A 49 -13.81 -0.85 -6.69
CA ALA A 49 -14.39 -1.69 -7.73
C ALA A 49 -15.72 -1.10 -8.23
N SER A 50 -15.74 -0.67 -9.49
CA SER A 50 -16.95 -0.25 -10.19
C SER A 50 -17.51 -1.38 -11.07
N GLN A 51 -18.76 -1.22 -11.51
CA GLN A 51 -19.33 -2.11 -12.51
C GLN A 51 -18.49 -2.09 -13.79
N SER A 52 -18.29 -3.28 -14.37
CA SER A 52 -17.62 -3.43 -15.66
C SER A 52 -18.39 -2.68 -16.75
N ARG A 53 -17.73 -1.73 -17.41
CA ARG A 53 -18.31 -1.06 -18.58
C ARG A 53 -18.25 -2.04 -19.75
N ASN A 54 -19.41 -2.41 -20.29
CA ASN A 54 -19.56 -3.29 -21.46
C ASN A 54 -18.99 -4.72 -21.28
N GLY A 55 -18.92 -5.24 -20.06
CA GLY A 55 -18.42 -6.59 -19.79
C GLY A 55 -16.90 -6.75 -19.88
N GLN A 56 -16.14 -5.66 -20.08
CA GLN A 56 -14.68 -5.69 -20.04
C GLN A 56 -14.16 -5.54 -18.61
N PRO A 57 -13.15 -6.34 -18.21
CA PRO A 57 -12.54 -6.19 -16.89
C PRO A 57 -11.86 -4.82 -16.76
N ALA A 58 -11.88 -4.26 -15.55
CA ALA A 58 -11.14 -3.05 -15.26
C ALA A 58 -9.63 -3.32 -15.36
N ILE A 59 -8.90 -2.44 -16.06
CA ILE A 59 -7.45 -2.51 -16.12
C ILE A 59 -6.90 -1.72 -14.93
N LEU A 60 -6.11 -2.40 -14.08
CA LEU A 60 -5.47 -1.80 -12.92
C LEU A 60 -3.97 -1.67 -13.18
N ASN A 61 -3.48 -0.45 -13.28
CA ASN A 61 -2.06 -0.16 -13.44
C ASN A 61 -1.43 0.01 -12.06
N ILE A 62 -0.60 -0.95 -11.67
CA ILE A 62 -0.03 -1.00 -10.32
C ILE A 62 1.46 -0.66 -10.41
N SER A 63 1.87 0.34 -9.65
CA SER A 63 3.21 0.92 -9.72
C SER A 63 3.76 1.25 -8.35
N LEU A 64 5.10 1.34 -8.25
CA LEU A 64 5.73 1.97 -7.10
C LEU A 64 5.30 3.45 -7.05
N PRO A 65 4.91 3.97 -5.87
CA PRO A 65 4.65 5.39 -5.73
C PRO A 65 5.98 6.17 -5.80
N VAL A 66 5.87 7.48 -6.00
CA VAL A 66 7.03 8.37 -5.88
C VAL A 66 7.33 8.57 -4.40
N PHE A 67 8.35 7.89 -3.90
CA PHE A 67 8.80 8.03 -2.52
C PHE A 67 9.59 9.32 -2.32
N SER A 68 9.50 9.91 -1.12
CA SER A 68 10.49 10.88 -0.71
C SER A 68 11.86 10.21 -0.62
N LEU A 69 12.95 10.99 -0.73
CA LEU A 69 14.30 10.47 -0.57
C LEU A 69 14.47 9.79 0.80
N LYS A 70 13.89 10.41 1.86
CA LYS A 70 13.90 9.87 3.23
C LYS A 70 13.27 8.48 3.27
N ASP A 71 12.04 8.33 2.75
CA ASP A 71 11.32 7.05 2.81
C ASP A 71 12.05 5.96 2.04
N ARG A 72 12.63 6.31 0.88
CA ARG A 72 13.39 5.35 0.10
C ARG A 72 14.67 4.91 0.83
N CYS A 73 15.39 5.82 1.47
CA CYS A 73 16.55 5.48 2.29
C CYS A 73 16.18 4.56 3.45
N LEU A 74 15.07 4.84 4.16
CA LEU A 74 14.60 3.98 5.26
C LEU A 74 14.27 2.56 4.77
N GLN A 75 13.61 2.43 3.62
CA GLN A 75 13.34 1.11 3.01
C GLN A 75 14.63 0.34 2.74
N VAL A 76 15.64 0.99 2.17
CA VAL A 76 16.93 0.37 1.88
C VAL A 76 17.62 -0.07 3.17
N VAL A 77 17.70 0.80 4.19
CA VAL A 77 18.32 0.45 5.48
C VAL A 77 17.62 -0.74 6.13
N ARG A 78 16.29 -0.78 6.12
CA ARG A 78 15.50 -1.92 6.65
C ARG A 78 15.78 -3.25 5.94
N SER A 79 16.17 -3.21 4.66
CA SER A 79 16.51 -4.41 3.89
C SER A 79 17.94 -4.92 4.17
N LEU A 80 18.83 -4.05 4.67
CA LEU A 80 20.24 -4.36 4.89
C LEU A 80 20.57 -4.63 6.37
N VAL A 81 19.80 -4.05 7.29
CA VAL A 81 20.06 -4.07 8.72
C VAL A 81 18.89 -4.72 9.44
N LYS A 82 19.20 -5.64 10.36
CA LYS A 82 18.18 -6.26 11.20
C LYS A 82 17.62 -5.25 12.20
N PRO A 83 16.33 -5.33 12.57
CA PRO A 83 15.74 -4.35 13.49
C PRO A 83 16.45 -4.27 14.85
N GLU A 84 17.00 -5.37 15.35
CA GLU A 84 17.74 -5.39 16.62
C GLU A 84 19.03 -4.54 16.55
N ASP A 85 19.55 -4.32 15.35
CA ASP A 85 20.81 -3.61 15.10
C ASP A 85 20.60 -2.14 14.70
N TYR A 86 19.36 -1.64 14.58
CA TYR A 86 19.12 -0.25 14.19
C TYR A 86 19.78 0.76 15.15
N ARG A 87 19.81 0.44 16.44
CA ARG A 87 20.41 1.30 17.48
C ARG A 87 21.95 1.32 17.45
N ASN A 88 22.58 0.47 16.64
CA ASN A 88 24.03 0.45 16.43
C ASN A 88 24.47 1.36 15.25
N LEU A 89 23.53 1.90 14.48
CA LEU A 89 23.84 2.80 13.35
C LEU A 89 24.23 4.19 13.84
N GLU A 90 25.31 4.77 13.30
CA GLU A 90 25.74 6.14 13.65
C GLU A 90 24.91 7.22 12.94
N ILE A 91 23.63 7.34 13.30
CA ILE A 91 22.68 8.28 12.70
C ILE A 91 21.99 9.15 13.78
N VAL A 92 21.28 10.19 13.34
CA VAL A 92 20.55 11.08 14.27
C VAL A 92 19.42 10.32 14.96
N ALA A 93 19.19 10.62 16.25
CA ALA A 93 18.29 9.85 17.11
C ALA A 93 16.86 9.72 16.57
N SER A 94 16.35 10.77 15.93
CA SER A 94 15.00 10.75 15.34
C SER A 94 14.83 9.70 14.24
N LEU A 95 15.91 9.33 13.53
CA LEU A 95 15.85 8.34 12.46
C LEU A 95 15.70 6.91 12.98
N TYR A 96 16.02 6.63 14.23
CA TYR A 96 15.78 5.29 14.78
C TYR A 96 14.29 5.01 14.91
N ASP A 97 13.52 5.98 15.38
CA ASP A 97 12.07 5.85 15.50
C ASP A 97 11.43 5.78 14.10
N ASP A 98 11.96 6.55 13.14
CA ASP A 98 11.59 6.41 11.74
C ASP A 98 11.91 5.01 11.18
N LEU A 99 13.02 4.37 11.56
CA LEU A 99 13.36 3.00 11.12
C LEU A 99 12.44 1.95 11.74
N ASP A 100 12.09 2.11 13.02
CA ASP A 100 11.17 1.25 13.75
C ASP A 100 9.73 1.36 13.23
N ASP A 101 9.31 2.53 12.74
CA ASP A 101 7.97 2.76 12.18
C ASP A 101 7.78 2.18 10.77
N ARG A 102 7.68 0.85 10.71
CA ARG A 102 7.53 0.09 9.46
C ARG A 102 6.16 0.31 8.80
N PRO A 103 6.07 0.18 7.45
CA PRO A 103 4.79 0.17 6.75
C PRO A 103 3.85 -0.86 7.37
N ASN A 104 2.60 -0.45 7.59
CA ASN A 104 1.62 -1.26 8.28
C ASN A 104 0.21 -0.97 7.74
N ILE A 105 -0.43 -2.01 7.21
CA ILE A 105 -1.74 -1.91 6.59
C ILE A 105 -2.83 -1.41 7.53
N GLU A 106 -2.80 -1.78 8.80
CA GLU A 106 -3.81 -1.36 9.75
C GLU A 106 -3.72 0.16 9.99
N LYS A 107 -2.51 0.71 10.06
CA LYS A 107 -2.30 2.16 10.16
C LYS A 107 -2.86 2.88 8.94
N ASP A 108 -2.59 2.36 7.74
CA ASP A 108 -3.10 2.95 6.50
C ASP A 108 -4.61 2.85 6.39
N LEU A 109 -5.20 1.70 6.71
CA LEU A 109 -6.66 1.53 6.71
C LEU A 109 -7.35 2.52 7.67
N ARG A 110 -6.79 2.74 8.86
CA ARG A 110 -7.31 3.75 9.80
C ARG A 110 -7.22 5.16 9.21
N ARG A 111 -6.09 5.52 8.60
CA ARG A 111 -5.91 6.84 7.94
C ARG A 111 -6.92 7.01 6.80
N LEU A 112 -7.08 5.99 5.96
CA LEU A 112 -8.00 6.00 4.82
C LEU A 112 -9.46 6.08 5.26
N ALA A 113 -9.85 5.34 6.30
CA ALA A 113 -11.20 5.42 6.86
C ALA A 113 -11.55 6.83 7.34
N ILE A 114 -10.59 7.51 8.00
CA ILE A 114 -10.75 8.90 8.41
C ILE A 114 -10.90 9.82 7.20
N HIS A 115 -10.08 9.62 6.15
CA HIS A 115 -10.16 10.44 4.94
C HIS A 115 -11.51 10.27 4.23
N ILE A 116 -11.97 9.03 4.03
CA ILE A 116 -13.26 8.73 3.40
C ILE A 116 -14.42 9.34 4.20
N TYR A 117 -14.40 9.23 5.53
CA TYR A 117 -15.45 9.80 6.38
C TYR A 117 -15.49 11.34 6.33
N ARG A 118 -14.32 11.98 6.17
CA ARG A 118 -14.18 13.44 6.16
C ARG A 118 -14.40 14.09 4.80
N SER A 119 -14.52 13.30 3.73
CA SER A 119 -14.88 13.79 2.39
C SER A 119 -16.36 13.50 2.13
N PRO A 120 -17.32 14.29 2.67
CA PRO A 120 -18.71 14.17 2.27
C PRO A 120 -18.82 14.71 0.84
N ALA A 121 -18.99 13.79 -0.12
CA ALA A 121 -19.57 14.00 -1.44
C ALA A 121 -19.44 15.43 -2.04
N GLU A 122 -18.23 15.86 -2.39
CA GLU A 122 -18.08 16.83 -3.48
C GLU A 122 -18.22 16.07 -4.80
N ASN A 123 -19.47 15.77 -5.17
CA ASN A 123 -19.95 15.42 -6.52
C ASN A 123 -21.46 15.10 -6.39
N SER A 124 -22.27 16.14 -6.18
CA SER A 124 -23.70 16.15 -6.54
C SER A 124 -23.86 16.89 -7.87
#